data_AF-A0A914WLN7-F1
#
_entry.id   AF-A0A914WLN7-F1
#
_cell.length_a   1.000
_cell.length_b   1.000
_cell.length_c   1.000
_cell.angle_alpha   90.00
_cell.angle_beta   90.00
_cell.angle_gamma   90.00
#
_symmetry.space_group_name_H-M   'P 1'
#
loop_
_entity.id
_entity.type
_entity.pdbx_description
1 polymer ?
#
loop_
_entity_poly.entity_id
_entity_poly.type
_entity_poly.pdbx_seq_one_letter_code
_entity_poly.pdbx_strand_id
1 'polypeptide(L)'
;MRIKRIEVDGFKSYAQKQVIDGFDATFNAITGLNGSGKSNILDSICFVLGITNLTQVRATQLQDLVYKQGQAGVTKATVSITFDNTDDSNKPLGYDRYDEIVVRRQVIIGGRNTYTINGTAATNQRVADLFRSVGLNGDLQRLNFSEAAEQELENERLQLEREVGRLKDELQHFEARHPNLRFIYQDPRSGFDRNAVKGLVAKLIRMKEMRDALAVEIAAGVLSHREPPREIEA
;
A
#
# COMPACT_ATOMS: atom_id res chain seq x y z
N MET A 1 13.16 24.78 -15.33
CA MET A 1 13.95 23.81 -14.53
C MET A 1 13.69 22.37 -14.99
N ARG A 2 14.72 21.58 -15.31
CA ARG A 2 14.59 20.16 -15.74
C ARG A 2 15.64 19.26 -15.09
N ILE A 3 15.40 17.95 -14.96
CA ILE A 3 16.41 17.01 -14.42
C ILE A 3 17.55 16.86 -15.43
N LYS A 4 18.78 17.07 -14.99
CA LYS A 4 20.01 16.84 -15.76
C LYS A 4 20.73 15.56 -15.32
N ARG A 5 20.79 15.32 -14.00
CA ARG A 5 21.49 14.19 -13.39
C ARG A 5 20.83 13.72 -12.11
N ILE A 6 20.85 12.41 -11.86
CA ILE A 6 20.41 11.77 -10.62
C ILE A 6 21.58 10.94 -10.08
N GLU A 7 21.95 11.17 -8.83
CA GLU A 7 22.95 10.40 -8.10
C GLU A 7 22.27 9.67 -6.94
N VAL A 8 22.32 8.35 -6.93
CA VAL A 8 21.78 7.50 -5.86
C VAL A 8 22.91 6.74 -5.17
N ASP A 9 22.94 6.73 -3.84
CA ASP A 9 23.96 6.03 -3.06
C ASP A 9 23.32 5.39 -1.83
N GLY A 10 23.50 4.08 -1.64
CA GLY A 10 22.92 3.31 -0.53
C GLY A 10 21.38 3.29 -0.51
N PHE A 11 20.71 3.47 -1.66
CA PHE A 11 19.26 3.60 -1.78
C PHE A 11 18.62 2.34 -2.38
N LYS A 12 17.72 1.68 -1.64
CA LYS A 12 16.95 0.49 -2.06
C LYS A 12 17.78 -0.65 -2.65
N SER A 13 17.83 -0.79 -3.98
CA SER A 13 18.62 -1.80 -4.68
C SER A 13 20.05 -1.35 -4.98
N TYR A 14 20.36 -0.07 -4.78
CA TYR A 14 21.65 0.54 -5.09
C TYR A 14 22.54 0.53 -3.84
N ALA A 15 23.39 -0.49 -3.72
CA ALA A 15 24.35 -0.60 -2.61
C ALA A 15 25.46 0.45 -2.67
N GLN A 16 25.87 0.79 -3.90
CA GLN A 16 26.94 1.74 -4.20
C GLN A 16 26.39 2.92 -4.98
N LYS A 17 27.16 4.02 -5.00
CA LYS A 17 26.86 5.21 -5.78
C LYS A 17 26.65 4.86 -7.26
N GLN A 18 25.50 5.23 -7.80
CA GLN A 18 25.19 5.22 -9.22
C GLN A 18 24.86 6.63 -9.68
N VAL A 19 25.34 6.95 -10.89
CA VAL A 19 25.14 8.24 -11.52
C VAL A 19 24.37 8.01 -12.82
N ILE A 20 23.19 8.61 -12.91
CA ILE A 20 22.33 8.59 -14.09
C ILE A 20 22.38 10.01 -14.65
N ASP A 21 22.97 10.17 -15.83
CA ASP A 21 23.19 11.47 -16.48
C ASP A 21 22.68 11.39 -17.93
N GLY A 22 22.70 12.52 -18.64
CA GLY A 22 22.31 12.58 -20.04
C GLY A 22 20.80 12.58 -20.26
N PHE A 23 20.03 13.14 -19.32
CA PHE A 23 18.59 13.32 -19.49
C PHE A 23 18.31 14.31 -20.64
N ASP A 24 17.46 13.89 -21.58
CA ASP A 24 16.99 14.72 -22.67
C ASP A 24 15.91 15.71 -22.20
N ALA A 25 15.79 16.86 -22.89
CA ALA A 25 14.79 17.88 -22.57
C ALA A 25 13.34 17.41 -22.78
N THR A 26 13.14 16.53 -23.75
CA THR A 26 11.81 16.20 -24.29
C THR A 26 11.34 14.84 -23.82
N PHE A 27 12.17 13.81 -23.93
CA PHE A 27 11.73 12.45 -23.65
C PHE A 27 12.85 11.58 -23.08
N ASN A 28 12.54 10.90 -21.97
CA ASN A 28 13.46 10.00 -21.31
C ASN A 28 12.75 8.66 -21.07
N ALA A 29 13.41 7.56 -21.42
CA ALA A 29 12.91 6.21 -21.17
C ALA A 29 13.85 5.46 -20.23
N ILE A 30 13.30 4.89 -19.16
CA ILE A 30 14.03 4.03 -18.23
C ILE A 30 13.70 2.58 -18.58
N THR A 31 14.66 1.84 -19.15
CA THR A 31 14.47 0.46 -19.60
C THR A 31 15.44 -0.50 -18.91
N GLY A 32 15.20 -1.81 -19.05
CA GLY A 32 16.06 -2.85 -18.46
C GLY A 32 15.28 -4.08 -17.97
N LEU A 33 16.00 -5.14 -17.59
CA LEU A 33 15.43 -6.41 -17.15
C LEU A 33 14.62 -6.28 -15.85
N ASN A 34 13.68 -7.21 -15.63
CA ASN A 34 12.95 -7.26 -14.36
C ASN A 34 13.91 -7.44 -13.18
N GLY A 35 13.68 -6.69 -12.10
CA GLY A 35 14.55 -6.69 -10.92
C GLY A 35 15.79 -5.79 -11.01
N SER A 36 16.07 -5.11 -12.14
CA SER A 36 17.26 -4.25 -12.29
C SER A 36 17.22 -2.91 -11.52
N GLY A 37 16.16 -2.66 -10.74
CA GLY A 37 16.02 -1.44 -9.95
C GLY A 37 15.37 -0.25 -10.66
N LYS A 38 14.85 -0.39 -11.88
CA LYS A 38 14.21 0.70 -12.65
C LYS A 38 13.21 1.54 -11.85
N SER A 39 12.26 0.86 -11.19
CA SER A 39 11.24 1.53 -10.37
C SER A 39 11.84 2.26 -9.16
N ASN A 40 13.04 1.88 -8.71
CA ASN A 40 13.74 2.57 -7.63
C ASN A 40 14.37 3.90 -8.09
N ILE A 41 14.50 4.14 -9.40
CA ILE A 41 14.87 5.46 -9.94
C ILE A 41 13.70 6.43 -9.77
N LEU A 42 12.47 5.99 -10.06
CA LEU A 42 11.29 6.82 -9.80
C LEU A 42 11.12 7.08 -8.30
N ASP A 43 11.33 6.06 -7.47
CA ASP A 43 11.29 6.24 -6.02
C ASP A 43 12.34 7.23 -5.51
N SER A 44 13.53 7.27 -6.12
CA SER A 44 14.58 8.21 -5.71
C SER A 44 14.20 9.66 -6.05
N ILE A 45 13.51 9.86 -7.17
CA ILE A 45 12.91 11.16 -7.53
C ILE A 45 11.85 11.55 -6.49
N CYS A 46 10.88 10.67 -6.23
CA CYS A 46 9.85 10.89 -5.23
C CYS A 46 10.42 11.20 -3.83
N PHE A 47 11.50 10.48 -3.47
CA PHE A 47 12.21 10.69 -2.22
C PHE A 47 12.79 12.09 -2.12
N VAL A 48 13.44 12.63 -3.17
CA VAL A 48 14.00 13.99 -3.15
C VAL A 48 12.94 15.08 -3.26
N LEU A 49 11.87 14.84 -4.02
CA LEU A 49 10.76 15.80 -4.13
C LEU A 49 9.98 15.96 -2.81
N GLY A 50 10.19 15.06 -1.85
CA GLY A 50 9.58 15.16 -0.53
C GLY A 50 8.14 14.67 -0.48
N ILE A 51 7.78 13.72 -1.35
CA ILE A 51 6.47 13.06 -1.28
C ILE A 51 6.29 12.46 0.11
N THR A 52 5.25 12.91 0.81
CA THR A 52 4.92 12.53 2.19
C THR A 52 4.32 11.14 2.27
N ASN A 53 3.61 10.72 1.22
CA ASN A 53 3.05 9.38 1.14
C ASN A 53 4.12 8.34 0.78
N LEU A 54 4.63 7.64 1.79
CA LEU A 54 5.67 6.62 1.65
C LEU A 54 5.18 5.37 0.90
N THR A 55 3.86 5.15 0.78
CA THR A 55 3.33 4.04 -0.04
C THR A 55 3.65 4.22 -1.52
N GLN A 56 3.67 5.46 -2.02
CA GLN A 56 4.11 5.76 -3.39
C GLN A 56 5.58 5.40 -3.61
N VAL A 57 6.37 5.51 -2.55
CA VAL A 57 7.79 5.12 -2.53
C VAL A 57 7.94 3.70 -1.97
N ARG A 58 6.89 2.88 -1.91
CA ARG A 58 6.93 1.46 -1.54
C ARG A 58 7.73 1.20 -0.25
N ALA A 59 7.49 2.03 0.76
CA ALA A 59 8.15 1.98 2.06
C ALA A 59 7.15 2.30 3.18
N THR A 60 7.37 1.76 4.37
CA THR A 60 6.54 2.04 5.55
C THR A 60 7.14 3.19 6.35
N GLN A 61 8.47 3.25 6.41
CA GLN A 61 9.24 4.33 7.02
C GLN A 61 10.41 4.74 6.12
N LEU A 62 10.92 5.96 6.29
CA LEU A 62 12.05 6.48 5.50
C LEU A 62 13.32 5.62 5.60
N GLN A 63 13.51 4.92 6.72
CA GLN A 63 14.65 4.03 6.94
C GLN A 63 14.63 2.80 6.02
N ASP A 64 13.44 2.37 5.56
CA ASP A 64 13.29 1.23 4.66
C ASP A 64 13.86 1.53 3.25
N LEU A 65 14.09 2.82 2.95
CA LEU A 65 14.70 3.26 1.71
C LEU A 65 16.21 3.04 1.67
N VAL A 66 16.83 2.73 2.81
CA VAL A 66 18.26 2.39 2.89
C VAL A 66 18.48 0.98 2.35
N TYR A 67 19.58 0.78 1.62
CA TYR A 67 19.93 -0.50 1.01
C TYR A 67 19.87 -1.65 2.03
N LYS A 68 19.05 -2.67 1.72
CA LYS A 68 18.76 -3.81 2.62
C LYS A 68 18.40 -3.39 4.05
N GLN A 69 17.76 -2.22 4.22
CA GLN A 69 17.37 -1.68 5.52
C GLN A 69 18.52 -1.63 6.54
N GLY A 70 19.76 -1.45 6.07
CA GLY A 70 20.95 -1.42 6.95
C GLY A 70 21.62 -2.75 7.22
N GLN A 71 20.97 -3.88 6.92
CA GLN A 71 21.46 -5.21 7.29
C GLN A 71 22.76 -5.60 6.57
N ALA A 72 23.13 -4.88 5.51
CA ALA A 72 24.36 -5.10 4.74
C ALA A 72 25.47 -4.09 5.07
N GLY A 73 25.42 -3.42 6.23
CA GLY A 73 26.44 -2.44 6.65
C GLY A 73 26.30 -1.06 6.02
N VAL A 74 25.38 -0.88 5.08
CA VAL A 74 25.05 0.43 4.49
C VAL A 74 23.96 1.08 5.34
N THR A 75 24.34 2.04 6.19
CA THR A 75 23.41 2.68 7.15
C THR A 75 22.86 4.04 6.69
N LYS A 76 23.24 4.47 5.49
CA LYS A 76 22.91 5.78 4.92
C LYS A 76 22.45 5.61 3.48
N ALA A 77 21.35 6.26 3.13
CA ALA A 77 20.95 6.49 1.76
C ALA A 77 21.02 7.98 1.43
N THR A 78 21.61 8.31 0.28
CA THR A 78 21.71 9.68 -0.23
C THR A 78 21.22 9.70 -1.67
N VAL A 79 20.31 10.62 -1.98
CA VAL A 79 19.89 10.87 -3.36
C VAL A 79 20.10 12.35 -3.64
N SER A 80 20.76 12.66 -4.76
CA SER A 80 20.96 14.04 -5.25
C SER A 80 20.40 14.14 -6.66
N ILE A 81 19.62 15.18 -6.93
CA ILE A 81 19.12 15.50 -8.26
C ILE A 81 19.68 16.87 -8.63
N THR A 82 20.40 16.90 -9.76
CA THR A 82 20.86 18.13 -10.39
C THR A 82 19.84 18.53 -11.43
N PHE A 83 19.34 19.74 -11.30
CA PHE A 83 18.43 20.37 -12.24
C PHE A 83 19.17 21.41 -13.07
N ASP A 84 18.94 21.38 -14.38
CA ASP A 84 19.27 22.47 -15.29
C ASP A 84 18.26 23.60 -15.08
N ASN A 85 18.78 24.79 -14.79
CA ASN A 85 18.06 26.00 -14.45
C ASN A 85 18.37 27.15 -15.43
N THR A 86 18.83 26.83 -16.65
CA THR A 86 19.17 27.82 -17.68
C THR A 86 17.96 28.48 -18.36
N ASP A 87 16.78 27.86 -18.29
CA ASP A 87 15.52 28.39 -18.83
C ASP A 87 14.92 29.47 -17.90
N ASP A 88 15.07 30.73 -18.31
CA ASP A 88 14.59 31.92 -17.57
C ASP A 88 13.07 31.93 -17.32
N SER A 89 12.28 31.22 -18.13
CA SER A 89 10.81 31.17 -17.94
C SER A 89 10.39 30.33 -16.74
N ASN A 90 11.26 29.44 -16.26
CA ASN A 90 10.96 28.43 -15.24
C ASN A 90 12.03 28.39 -14.13
N LYS A 91 12.55 29.57 -13.76
CA LYS A 91 13.50 29.71 -12.64
C LYS A 91 12.75 29.79 -11.30
N PRO A 92 13.15 29.00 -10.30
CA PRO A 92 12.59 29.12 -8.97
C PRO A 92 13.06 30.40 -8.28
N LEU A 93 12.17 30.99 -7.49
CA LEU A 93 12.42 32.23 -6.76
C LEU A 93 13.67 32.13 -5.87
N GLY A 94 14.60 33.08 -6.04
CA GLY A 94 15.83 33.14 -5.23
C GLY A 94 16.96 32.24 -5.72
N TYR A 95 16.79 31.57 -6.86
CA TYR A 95 17.81 30.74 -7.49
C TYR A 95 18.16 31.20 -8.91
N ASP A 96 17.79 32.44 -9.27
CA ASP A 96 17.90 32.97 -10.64
C ASP A 96 19.34 33.05 -11.16
N ARG A 97 20.30 33.14 -10.23
CA ARG A 97 21.75 33.27 -10.47
C ARG A 97 22.46 31.94 -10.66
N TYR A 98 21.76 30.81 -10.51
CA TYR A 98 22.36 29.50 -10.62
C TYR A 98 21.89 28.84 -11.93
N ASP A 99 22.84 28.49 -12.80
CA ASP A 99 22.54 27.69 -14.00
C ASP A 99 22.19 26.24 -13.67
N GLU A 100 22.60 25.78 -12.49
CA GLU A 100 22.27 24.46 -11.95
C GLU A 100 21.83 24.52 -10.48
N ILE A 101 20.81 23.73 -10.16
CA ILE A 101 20.32 23.58 -8.79
C ILE A 101 20.46 22.12 -8.39
N VAL A 102 21.14 21.85 -7.29
CA VAL A 102 21.32 20.50 -6.73
C VAL A 102 20.49 20.37 -5.47
N VAL A 103 19.46 19.52 -5.52
CA VAL A 103 18.67 19.15 -4.34
C VAL A 103 19.10 17.77 -3.90
N ARG A 104 19.50 17.63 -2.64
CA ARG A 104 19.92 16.36 -2.04
C ARG A 104 19.11 16.07 -0.80
N ARG A 105 18.66 14.82 -0.67
CA ARG A 105 18.05 14.27 0.54
C ARG A 105 18.88 13.09 1.04
N GLN A 106 19.04 13.01 2.36
CA GLN A 106 19.78 11.94 3.01
C GLN A 106 18.97 11.39 4.18
N VAL A 107 18.96 10.06 4.32
CA VAL A 107 18.41 9.36 5.48
C VAL A 107 19.48 8.44 6.07
N ILE A 108 19.58 8.43 7.40
CA ILE A 108 20.48 7.57 8.16
C ILE A 108 19.62 6.72 9.10
N ILE A 109 19.91 5.42 9.19
CA ILE A 109 19.22 4.51 10.12
C ILE A 109 19.49 4.94 11.56
N GLY A 110 18.41 5.11 12.34
CA GLY A 110 18.46 5.67 13.69
C GLY A 110 18.95 7.12 13.76
N GLY A 111 19.14 7.78 12.62
CA GLY A 111 19.66 9.14 12.52
C GLY A 111 18.62 10.13 12.00
N ARG A 112 19.11 11.30 11.59
CA ARG A 112 18.25 12.37 11.05
C ARG A 112 18.13 12.26 9.54
N ASN A 113 16.95 12.65 9.04
CA ASN A 113 16.73 12.98 7.63
C ASN A 113 17.14 14.42 7.39
N THR A 114 17.96 14.68 6.38
CA THR A 114 18.43 16.02 6.05
C THR A 114 18.26 16.34 4.59
N TYR A 115 17.97 17.61 4.32
CA TYR A 115 17.97 18.18 2.98
C TYR A 115 19.09 19.20 2.82
N THR A 116 19.64 19.28 1.62
CA THR A 116 20.51 20.37 1.21
C THR A 116 20.14 20.85 -0.19
N ILE A 117 20.13 22.16 -0.41
CA ILE A 117 20.00 22.78 -1.72
C ILE A 117 21.33 23.51 -2.01
N ASN A 118 21.99 23.18 -3.11
CA ASN A 118 23.32 23.70 -3.47
C ASN A 118 24.34 23.57 -2.31
N GLY A 119 24.28 22.44 -1.59
CA GLY A 119 25.16 22.15 -0.45
C GLY A 119 24.79 22.86 0.87
N THR A 120 23.83 23.78 0.87
CA THR A 120 23.36 24.47 2.07
C THR A 120 22.19 23.71 2.69
N ALA A 121 22.18 23.53 4.02
CA ALA A 121 21.08 22.88 4.72
C ALA A 121 19.73 23.56 4.43
N ALA A 122 18.71 22.76 4.15
CA ALA A 122 17.37 23.24 3.83
C ALA A 122 16.31 22.48 4.65
N THR A 123 15.19 23.13 4.90
CA THR A 123 14.02 22.51 5.52
C THR A 123 13.15 21.83 4.46
N ASN A 124 12.29 20.90 4.87
CA ASN A 124 11.30 20.28 3.98
C ASN A 124 10.43 21.36 3.31
N GLN A 125 10.01 22.38 4.07
CA GLN A 125 9.22 23.48 3.56
C GLN A 125 9.96 24.25 2.45
N ARG A 126 11.24 24.55 2.63
CA ARG A 126 12.04 25.27 1.63
C ARG A 126 12.21 24.47 0.33
N VAL A 127 12.35 23.14 0.43
CA VAL A 127 12.39 22.25 -0.74
C VAL A 127 11.03 22.19 -1.42
N ALA A 128 9.93 22.13 -0.67
CA ALA A 128 8.58 22.16 -1.21
C ALA A 128 8.27 23.50 -1.90
N ASP A 129 8.70 24.63 -1.33
CA ASP A 129 8.52 25.96 -1.91
C ASP A 129 9.32 26.12 -3.22
N LEU A 130 10.54 25.58 -3.27
CA LEU A 130 11.34 25.51 -4.49
C LEU A 130 10.55 24.82 -5.62
N PHE A 131 10.06 23.60 -5.39
CA PHE A 131 9.30 22.86 -6.40
C PHE A 131 7.92 23.46 -6.71
N ARG A 132 7.34 24.20 -5.76
CA ARG A 132 6.09 24.95 -5.99
C ARG A 132 6.29 26.14 -6.91
N SER A 133 7.40 26.85 -6.79
CA SER A 133 7.67 28.05 -7.59
C SER A 133 7.87 27.76 -9.08
N VAL A 134 8.24 26.53 -9.44
CA VAL A 134 8.40 26.06 -10.84
C VAL A 134 7.20 25.27 -11.35
N GLY A 135 6.05 25.35 -10.68
CA GLY A 135 4.80 24.70 -11.10
C GLY A 135 4.75 23.18 -10.87
N LEU A 136 5.84 22.53 -10.45
CA LEU A 136 5.89 21.07 -10.26
C LEU A 136 4.95 20.58 -9.14
N ASN A 137 4.70 21.39 -8.09
CA ASN A 137 3.75 20.98 -7.04
C ASN A 137 2.27 21.11 -7.43
N GLY A 138 1.90 21.92 -8.42
CA GLY A 138 0.50 22.06 -8.84
C GLY A 138 -0.07 20.75 -9.42
N ASP A 139 0.79 20.00 -10.13
CA ASP A 139 0.43 18.70 -10.70
C ASP A 139 0.76 17.51 -9.79
N LEU A 140 1.74 17.64 -8.87
CA LEU A 140 1.98 16.62 -7.83
C LEU A 140 0.91 16.62 -6.73
N GLN A 141 0.28 17.76 -6.39
CA GLN A 141 -0.87 17.82 -5.48
C GLN A 141 -2.12 17.17 -6.06
N ARG A 142 -2.24 17.11 -7.40
CA ARG A 142 -3.31 16.37 -8.11
C ARG A 142 -3.15 14.85 -8.03
N LEU A 143 -2.06 14.34 -7.45
CA LEU A 143 -1.84 12.92 -7.15
C LEU A 143 -2.29 12.51 -5.72
N ASN A 144 -3.21 13.27 -5.12
CA ASN A 144 -4.00 12.94 -3.91
C ASN A 144 -3.24 12.79 -2.58
N PHE A 145 -3.05 13.90 -1.86
CA PHE A 145 -2.78 13.86 -0.42
C PHE A 145 -3.41 15.06 0.30
N SER A 146 -4.39 14.78 1.16
CA SER A 146 -4.81 15.66 2.24
C SER A 146 -4.58 14.90 3.54
N GLU A 147 -3.64 15.38 4.34
CA GLU A 147 -3.28 14.77 5.64
C GLU A 147 -4.50 14.62 6.54
N ALA A 148 -5.44 15.59 6.47
CA ALA A 148 -6.69 15.55 7.19
C ALA A 148 -7.64 14.45 6.68
N ALA A 149 -7.76 14.27 5.36
CA ALA A 149 -8.63 13.25 4.77
C ALA A 149 -8.09 11.83 5.01
N GLU A 150 -6.77 11.64 5.00
CA GLU A 150 -6.16 10.36 5.32
C GLU A 150 -6.30 10.01 6.81
N GLN A 151 -6.13 10.99 7.70
CA GLN A 151 -6.36 10.80 9.14
C GLN A 151 -7.81 10.45 9.45
N GLU A 152 -8.77 11.06 8.75
CA GLU A 152 -10.19 10.69 8.83
C GLU A 152 -10.44 9.26 8.33
N LEU A 153 -9.89 8.88 7.18
CA LEU A 153 -10.04 7.53 6.63
C LEU A 153 -9.39 6.45 7.51
N GLU A 154 -8.23 6.71 8.12
CA GLU A 154 -7.60 5.77 9.04
C GLU A 154 -8.38 5.65 10.35
N ASN A 155 -8.94 6.75 10.86
CA ASN A 155 -9.83 6.72 12.01
C ASN A 155 -11.11 5.92 11.71
N GLU A 156 -11.68 6.08 10.52
CA GLU A 156 -12.84 5.30 10.05
C GLU A 156 -12.50 3.81 9.92
N ARG A 157 -11.34 3.48 9.34
CA ARG A 157 -10.85 2.10 9.23
C ARG A 157 -10.74 1.42 10.61
N LEU A 158 -10.14 2.11 11.58
CA LEU A 158 -10.00 1.61 12.96
C LEU A 158 -11.34 1.48 13.70
N GLN A 159 -12.34 2.29 13.36
CA GLN A 159 -13.70 2.12 13.87
C GLN A 159 -14.38 0.90 13.26
N LEU A 160 -14.31 0.75 11.93
CA LEU A 160 -14.88 -0.39 11.21
C LEU A 160 -14.25 -1.71 11.63
N GLU A 161 -12.93 -1.76 11.86
CA GLU A 161 -12.26 -2.97 12.35
C GLU A 161 -12.75 -3.37 13.75
N ARG A 162 -12.97 -2.40 14.64
CA ARG A 162 -13.56 -2.64 15.96
C ARG A 162 -14.98 -3.17 15.85
N GLU A 163 -15.77 -2.60 14.96
CA GLU A 163 -17.16 -3.02 14.75
C GLU A 163 -17.24 -4.43 14.15
N VAL A 164 -16.37 -4.76 13.20
CA VAL A 164 -16.24 -6.13 12.66
C VAL A 164 -15.84 -7.11 13.77
N GLY A 165 -14.92 -6.72 14.65
CA GLY A 165 -14.57 -7.53 15.84
C GLY A 165 -15.78 -7.79 16.72
N ARG A 166 -16.53 -6.74 17.08
CA ARG A 166 -17.75 -6.81 17.89
C ARG A 166 -18.80 -7.74 17.27
N LEU A 167 -19.06 -7.60 15.97
CA LEU A 167 -20.04 -8.43 15.25
C LEU A 167 -19.60 -9.89 15.18
N LYS A 168 -18.30 -10.17 15.03
CA LYS A 168 -17.76 -11.54 15.08
C LYS A 168 -17.96 -12.15 16.46
N ASP A 169 -17.69 -11.40 17.53
CA ASP A 169 -17.90 -11.87 18.90
C ASP A 169 -19.39 -12.15 19.17
N GLU A 170 -20.29 -11.28 18.72
CA GLU A 170 -21.74 -11.49 18.81
C GLU A 170 -22.18 -12.74 18.03
N LEU A 171 -21.67 -12.93 16.82
CA LEU A 171 -21.94 -14.12 16.01
C LEU A 171 -21.46 -15.38 16.74
N GLN A 172 -20.24 -15.37 17.27
CA GLN A 172 -19.69 -16.51 18.01
C GLN A 172 -20.51 -16.82 19.26
N HIS A 173 -20.94 -15.81 20.02
CA HIS A 173 -21.82 -16.00 21.18
C HIS A 173 -23.20 -16.52 20.77
N PHE A 174 -23.74 -16.09 19.63
CA PHE A 174 -24.99 -16.57 19.11
C PHE A 174 -24.89 -18.04 18.66
N GLU A 175 -23.86 -18.39 17.90
CA GLU A 175 -23.57 -19.77 17.47
C GLU A 175 -23.32 -20.69 18.68
N ALA A 176 -22.64 -20.22 19.73
CA ALA A 176 -22.41 -20.99 20.94
C ALA A 176 -23.71 -21.27 21.73
N ARG A 177 -24.68 -20.34 21.73
CA ARG A 177 -26.00 -20.53 22.35
C ARG A 177 -26.94 -21.39 21.51
N HIS A 178 -26.71 -21.45 20.21
CA HIS A 178 -27.54 -22.18 19.26
C HIS A 178 -26.70 -23.10 18.36
N PRO A 179 -26.05 -24.13 18.93
CA PRO A 179 -25.18 -25.02 18.17
C PRO A 179 -25.92 -25.74 17.02
N ASN A 180 -27.23 -25.96 17.15
CA ASN A 180 -28.08 -26.63 16.17
C ASN A 180 -28.33 -25.78 14.90
N LEU A 181 -28.02 -24.48 14.93
CA LEU A 181 -28.12 -23.59 13.76
C LEU A 181 -26.87 -23.64 12.87
N ARG A 182 -25.79 -24.30 13.33
CA ARG A 182 -24.53 -24.38 12.59
C ARG A 182 -24.61 -25.49 11.53
N PHE A 183 -25.01 -25.13 10.32
CA PHE A 183 -25.05 -26.06 9.19
C PHE A 183 -23.68 -26.14 8.49
N ILE A 184 -22.86 -27.12 8.87
CA ILE A 184 -21.63 -27.43 8.14
C ILE A 184 -21.96 -28.48 7.09
N TYR A 185 -22.13 -28.04 5.84
CA TYR A 185 -22.28 -28.96 4.72
C TYR A 185 -20.93 -29.65 4.43
N GLN A 186 -20.91 -30.97 4.53
CA GLN A 186 -19.78 -31.79 4.10
C GLN A 186 -20.17 -32.51 2.81
N ASP A 187 -19.23 -32.57 1.86
CA ASP A 187 -19.47 -33.32 0.63
C ASP A 187 -19.72 -34.80 0.98
N PRO A 188 -20.76 -35.45 0.41
CA PRO A 188 -21.15 -36.81 0.80
C PRO A 188 -20.06 -37.86 0.58
N ARG A 189 -19.13 -37.59 -0.34
CA ARG A 189 -17.99 -38.45 -0.70
C ARG A 189 -16.86 -37.64 -1.31
N SER A 190 -15.64 -38.18 -1.25
CA SER A 190 -14.48 -37.60 -1.93
C SER A 190 -14.70 -37.55 -3.45
N GLY A 191 -14.39 -36.42 -4.07
CA GLY A 191 -14.59 -36.21 -5.52
C GLY A 191 -16.05 -35.96 -5.94
N PHE A 192 -16.93 -35.57 -5.02
CA PHE A 192 -18.32 -35.24 -5.34
C PHE A 192 -18.43 -34.06 -6.31
N ASP A 193 -18.99 -34.29 -7.50
CA ASP A 193 -19.27 -33.24 -8.48
C ASP A 193 -20.51 -32.44 -8.05
N ARG A 194 -20.27 -31.24 -7.52
CA ARG A 194 -21.31 -30.32 -7.04
C ARG A 194 -22.23 -29.85 -8.17
N ASN A 195 -21.81 -29.89 -9.43
CA ASN A 195 -22.63 -29.48 -10.57
C ASN A 195 -23.72 -30.51 -10.92
N ALA A 196 -23.63 -31.73 -10.38
CA ALA A 196 -24.64 -32.77 -10.55
C ALA A 196 -25.87 -32.57 -9.63
N VAL A 197 -25.83 -31.61 -8.69
CA VAL A 197 -26.96 -31.29 -7.80
C VAL A 197 -28.00 -30.47 -8.57
N LYS A 198 -29.03 -31.15 -9.11
CA LYS A 198 -30.06 -30.53 -9.97
C LYS A 198 -31.38 -30.19 -9.27
N GLY A 199 -31.41 -30.12 -7.94
CA GLY A 199 -32.65 -29.92 -7.16
C GLY A 199 -32.53 -28.91 -6.02
N LEU A 200 -33.68 -28.47 -5.50
CA LEU A 200 -33.78 -27.59 -4.34
C LEU A 200 -33.36 -28.37 -3.07
N VAL A 201 -32.16 -28.08 -2.53
CA VAL A 201 -31.59 -28.84 -1.39
C VAL A 201 -32.32 -28.54 -0.07
N ALA A 202 -32.80 -27.31 0.11
CA ALA A 202 -33.62 -26.90 1.25
C ALA A 202 -34.50 -25.70 0.88
N LYS A 203 -35.66 -25.57 1.53
CA LYS A 203 -36.53 -24.40 1.43
C LYS A 203 -36.52 -23.67 2.77
N LEU A 204 -36.12 -22.39 2.78
CA LEU A 204 -36.17 -21.55 3.98
C LEU A 204 -37.63 -21.34 4.40
N ILE A 205 -37.95 -21.78 5.61
CA ILE A 205 -39.25 -21.56 6.24
C ILE A 205 -39.04 -20.50 7.32
N ARG A 206 -39.80 -19.40 7.23
CA ARG A 206 -39.76 -18.32 8.23
C ARG A 206 -40.75 -18.66 9.34
N MET A 207 -40.25 -18.88 10.54
CA MET A 207 -41.08 -19.21 11.70
C MET A 207 -41.53 -17.93 12.41
N LYS A 208 -42.79 -17.87 12.83
CA LYS A 208 -43.33 -16.70 13.54
C LYS A 208 -42.88 -16.67 15.00
N GLU A 209 -42.68 -17.82 15.62
CA GLU A 209 -42.31 -17.94 17.03
C GLU A 209 -41.23 -19.01 17.24
N MET A 210 -40.29 -18.75 18.16
CA MET A 210 -39.15 -19.64 18.45
C MET A 210 -39.57 -21.00 19.04
N ARG A 211 -40.73 -21.09 19.71
CA ARG A 211 -41.23 -22.34 20.31
C ARG A 211 -41.57 -23.39 19.26
N ASP A 212 -41.93 -22.97 18.04
CA ASP A 212 -42.30 -23.86 16.95
C ASP A 212 -41.06 -24.49 16.27
N ALA A 213 -39.89 -23.88 16.45
CA ALA A 213 -38.63 -24.35 15.89
C ALA A 213 -38.22 -25.72 16.43
N LEU A 214 -38.41 -25.94 17.74
CA LEU A 214 -38.10 -27.21 18.39
C LEU A 214 -39.00 -28.35 17.86
N ALA A 215 -40.28 -28.06 17.59
CA ALA A 215 -41.20 -29.05 17.03
C ALA A 215 -40.81 -29.43 15.60
N VAL A 216 -40.38 -28.48 14.78
CA VAL A 216 -39.90 -28.73 13.42
C VAL A 216 -38.56 -29.46 13.41
N GLU A 217 -37.66 -29.15 14.34
CA GLU A 217 -36.39 -29.87 14.53
C GLU A 217 -36.64 -31.35 14.87
N ILE A 218 -37.55 -31.64 15.80
CA ILE A 218 -37.91 -33.00 16.18
C ILE A 218 -38.57 -33.73 15.00
N ALA A 219 -39.46 -33.06 14.26
CA ALA A 219 -40.15 -33.64 13.11
C ALA A 219 -39.21 -33.88 11.89
N ALA A 220 -38.18 -33.04 11.72
CA ALA A 220 -37.16 -33.21 10.69
C ALA A 220 -36.16 -34.33 11.01
N GLY A 221 -36.14 -34.81 12.26
CA GLY A 221 -35.43 -35.99 12.71
C GLY A 221 -33.97 -35.74 13.10
N VAL A 222 -33.53 -36.42 14.16
CA VAL A 222 -32.12 -36.56 14.57
C VAL A 222 -31.41 -37.51 13.58
N LEU A 223 -31.16 -37.06 12.36
CA LEU A 223 -30.49 -37.85 11.31
C LEU A 223 -29.01 -37.47 11.10
N SER A 224 -28.40 -36.75 12.04
CA SER A 224 -26.96 -36.41 11.94
C SER A 224 -26.01 -37.39 12.61
N HIS A 225 -26.48 -38.35 13.42
CA HIS A 225 -25.61 -39.32 14.09
C HIS A 225 -26.25 -40.71 14.25
N ARG A 226 -26.33 -41.48 13.17
CA ARG A 226 -26.08 -42.94 13.07
C ARG A 226 -26.73 -43.49 11.81
N GLU A 227 -25.91 -44.24 11.06
CA GLU A 227 -26.20 -45.00 9.84
C GLU A 227 -26.10 -44.24 8.50
N PRO A 228 -25.31 -44.77 7.53
CA PRO A 228 -25.34 -44.29 6.16
C PRO A 228 -26.67 -44.67 5.50
N PRO A 229 -27.17 -43.86 4.54
CA PRO A 229 -28.43 -44.13 3.87
C PRO A 229 -28.35 -45.46 3.11
N ARG A 230 -29.28 -46.38 3.42
CA ARG A 230 -29.53 -47.55 2.58
C ARG A 230 -30.15 -47.08 1.27
N GLU A 231 -29.59 -47.55 0.16
CA GLU A 231 -30.18 -47.41 -1.17
C GLU A 231 -31.60 -48.00 -1.12
N ILE A 232 -32.59 -47.15 -1.44
CA ILE A 232 -33.89 -47.62 -1.88
C ILE A 232 -33.79 -47.64 -3.40
N GLU A 233 -33.55 -48.83 -3.95
CA GLU A 233 -33.82 -49.10 -5.36
C GLU A 233 -35.33 -49.27 -5.57
N ALA A 234 -35.79 -48.67 -6.69
CA ALA A 234 -37.14 -48.59 -7.26
C ALA A 234 -38.12 -47.60 -6.62
#